data_AF-A0A1Z9FQD9-F1
#
_entry.id   AF-A0A1Z9FQD9-F1
#
_cell.length_a   1.000
_cell.length_b   1.000
_cell.length_c   1.000
_cell.angle_alpha   90.00
_cell.angle_beta   90.00
_cell.angle_gamma   90.00
#
_symmetry.space_group_name_H-M   'P 1'
#
loop_
_entity.id
_entity.type
_entity.pdbx_description
1 polymer ?
#
loop_
_entity_poly.entity_id
_entity_poly.type
_entity_poly.pdbx_seq_one_letter_code
_entity_poly.pdbx_strand_id
1 'polypeptide(L)'
;MENIQITTDEDKAFFEQMDYFSTYGKGFGAQTVWSIYDEGIQFGNDHPFGDNVVIRHKCDVFGPYDVTVPVKGKRWGDVWAAADKAIVESDDLHHIYIEGFEIKGNELTLVTGS
;
A
#
# COMPACT_ATOMS: atom_id res chain seq x y z
N MET A 1 -13.84 6.45 -38.65
CA MET A 1 -12.45 6.77 -38.25
C MET A 1 -12.21 6.03 -36.95
N GLU A 2 -11.41 4.97 -36.98
CA GLU A 2 -10.98 4.30 -35.75
C GLU A 2 -9.99 5.21 -35.04
N ASN A 3 -10.31 5.61 -33.81
CA ASN A 3 -9.33 6.23 -32.93
C ASN A 3 -8.36 5.14 -32.51
N ILE A 4 -7.20 5.08 -33.16
CA ILE A 4 -6.08 4.25 -32.70
C ILE A 4 -5.52 4.93 -31.47
N GLN A 5 -5.85 4.41 -30.29
CA GLN A 5 -5.26 4.86 -29.04
C GLN A 5 -3.81 4.39 -29.01
N ILE A 6 -2.87 5.32 -29.23
CA ILE A 6 -1.44 5.04 -29.18
C ILE A 6 -1.05 5.01 -27.69
N THR A 7 -0.72 3.83 -27.18
CA THR A 7 -0.16 3.65 -25.84
C THR A 7 1.24 4.27 -25.80
N THR A 8 1.45 5.23 -24.90
CA THR A 8 2.74 5.89 -24.69
C THR A 8 3.71 4.97 -23.94
N ASP A 9 5.00 5.32 -23.90
CA ASP A 9 5.97 4.58 -23.08
C ASP A 9 5.75 4.81 -21.58
N GLU A 10 5.19 5.96 -21.20
CA GLU A 10 4.75 6.25 -19.83
C GLU A 10 3.59 5.33 -19.43
N ASP A 11 2.59 5.16 -20.30
CA ASP A 11 1.49 4.21 -20.06
C ASP A 11 2.01 2.78 -19.85
N LYS A 12 2.98 2.33 -20.66
CA LYS A 12 3.57 1.00 -20.51
C LYS A 12 4.29 0.84 -19.18
N ALA A 13 5.11 1.80 -18.80
CA ALA A 13 5.85 1.76 -17.53
C ALA A 13 4.89 1.72 -16.33
N PHE A 14 3.81 2.50 -16.40
CA PHE A 14 2.75 2.48 -15.40
C PHE A 14 2.08 1.10 -15.31
N PHE A 15 1.67 0.51 -16.44
CA PHE A 15 1.07 -0.84 -16.45
C PHE A 15 2.03 -1.92 -15.95
N GLU A 16 3.31 -1.85 -16.31
CA GLU A 16 4.33 -2.76 -15.79
C GLU A 16 4.48 -2.64 -14.27
N GLN A 17 4.43 -1.43 -13.72
CA GLN A 17 4.45 -1.20 -12.28
C GLN A 17 3.19 -1.75 -11.60
N MET A 18 2.01 -1.53 -12.18
CA MET A 18 0.75 -2.11 -11.69
C MET A 18 0.82 -3.63 -11.66
N ASP A 19 1.32 -4.26 -12.72
CA ASP A 19 1.48 -5.72 -12.82
C ASP A 19 2.48 -6.24 -11.78
N TYR A 20 3.60 -5.53 -11.59
CA TYR A 20 4.57 -5.85 -10.55
C TYR A 20 3.93 -5.80 -9.16
N PHE A 21 3.18 -4.74 -8.84
CA PHE A 21 2.52 -4.58 -7.54
C PHE A 21 1.46 -5.66 -7.33
N SER A 22 0.59 -5.88 -8.31
CA SER A 22 -0.45 -6.92 -8.27
C SER A 22 0.15 -8.31 -8.06
N THR A 23 1.25 -8.63 -8.76
CA THR A 23 1.94 -9.91 -8.65
C THR A 23 2.58 -10.08 -7.29
N TYR A 24 3.24 -9.04 -6.77
CA TYR A 24 3.87 -9.09 -5.46
C TYR A 24 2.86 -9.30 -4.34
N GLY A 25 1.77 -8.50 -4.31
CA GLY A 25 0.68 -8.63 -3.33
C GLY A 25 0.04 -10.01 -3.33
N LYS A 26 -0.30 -10.53 -4.52
CA LYS A 26 -0.80 -11.90 -4.69
C LYS A 26 0.19 -12.95 -4.18
N GLY A 27 1.49 -12.71 -4.33
CA GLY A 27 2.56 -13.60 -3.91
C GLY A 27 2.56 -13.93 -2.42
N PHE A 28 2.10 -13.00 -1.57
CA PHE A 28 1.95 -13.24 -0.13
C PHE A 28 0.48 -13.29 0.34
N GLY A 29 -0.49 -13.18 -0.57
CA GLY A 29 -1.91 -13.30 -0.27
C GLY A 29 -2.55 -12.02 0.27
N ALA A 30 -2.06 -10.84 -0.12
CA ALA A 30 -2.64 -9.56 0.27
C ALA A 30 -4.14 -9.47 -0.10
N GLN A 31 -4.93 -8.91 0.80
CA GLN A 31 -6.32 -8.47 0.54
C GLN A 31 -6.40 -7.01 0.10
N THR A 32 -5.30 -6.27 0.27
CA THR A 32 -5.15 -4.86 -0.10
C THR A 32 -4.42 -4.68 -1.43
N VAL A 33 -4.53 -3.48 -1.98
CA VAL A 33 -3.83 -3.06 -3.21
C VAL A 33 -2.90 -1.92 -2.87
N TRP A 34 -1.61 -2.06 -3.16
CA TRP A 34 -0.67 -0.94 -3.10
C TRP A 34 -0.89 -0.01 -4.29
N SER A 35 -1.28 1.23 -4.04
CA SER A 35 -1.65 2.23 -5.05
C SER A 35 -0.75 3.48 -5.02
N ILE A 36 0.45 3.36 -4.45
CA ILE A 36 1.48 4.40 -4.46
C ILE A 36 2.40 4.17 -5.66
N TYR A 37 1.98 4.67 -6.82
CA TYR A 37 2.69 4.55 -8.10
C TYR A 37 3.74 5.65 -8.30
N ASP A 38 4.62 5.49 -9.29
CA ASP A 38 5.63 6.47 -9.73
C ASP A 38 6.71 6.87 -8.70
N GLU A 39 6.70 6.29 -7.49
CA GLU A 39 7.70 6.53 -6.44
C GLU A 39 8.95 5.63 -6.54
N GLY A 40 9.09 4.85 -7.63
CA GLY A 40 10.21 3.92 -7.81
C GLY A 40 10.29 2.79 -6.77
N ILE A 41 9.18 2.51 -6.07
CA ILE A 41 9.12 1.50 -5.00
C ILE A 41 9.39 0.10 -5.58
N GLN A 42 10.27 -0.62 -4.90
CA GLN A 42 10.57 -2.03 -5.14
C GLN A 42 10.45 -2.75 -3.79
N PHE A 43 9.54 -3.71 -3.67
CA PHE A 43 9.18 -4.31 -2.38
C PHE A 43 10.30 -5.15 -1.74
N GLY A 44 11.33 -5.50 -2.50
CA GLY A 44 12.55 -6.13 -1.99
C GLY A 44 13.56 -5.15 -1.39
N ASN A 45 13.43 -3.85 -1.67
CA ASN A 45 14.34 -2.81 -1.20
C ASN A 45 13.93 -2.30 0.18
N ASP A 46 14.91 -1.74 0.89
CA ASP A 46 14.69 -1.15 2.20
C ASP A 46 13.77 0.08 2.12
N HIS A 47 12.89 0.23 3.11
CA HIS A 47 12.03 1.41 3.27
C HIS A 47 12.75 2.52 4.06
N PRO A 48 12.40 3.80 3.86
CA PRO A 48 13.10 4.93 4.51
C PRO A 48 12.68 5.18 5.96
N PHE A 49 11.66 4.49 6.48
CA PHE A 49 11.02 4.81 7.76
C PHE A 49 11.82 4.47 9.04
N GLY A 50 13.01 3.87 8.91
CA GLY A 50 13.85 3.50 10.06
C GLY A 50 13.39 2.22 10.76
N ASP A 51 13.76 2.06 12.03
CA ASP A 51 13.46 0.86 12.83
C ASP A 51 12.26 1.09 13.77
N ASN A 52 11.60 0.00 14.17
CA ASN A 52 10.45 0.01 15.10
C ASN A 52 9.26 0.83 14.59
N VAL A 53 8.99 0.73 13.29
CA VAL A 53 7.88 1.39 12.62
C VAL A 53 6.57 0.65 12.91
N VAL A 54 5.49 1.41 13.06
CA VAL A 54 4.13 0.89 13.29
C VAL A 54 3.19 1.48 12.25
N ILE A 55 2.42 0.63 11.58
CA ILE A 55 1.29 1.05 10.76
C ILE A 55 0.09 1.30 11.66
N ARG A 56 -0.66 2.37 11.40
CA ARG A 56 -1.95 2.64 12.03
C ARG A 56 -3.03 2.79 10.96
N HIS A 57 -4.14 2.08 11.15
CA HIS A 57 -5.37 2.27 10.38
C HIS A 57 -6.45 2.79 11.31
N LYS A 58 -7.05 3.94 11.01
CA LYS A 58 -8.00 4.59 11.92
C LYS A 58 -9.14 5.29 11.18
N CYS A 59 -10.36 5.08 11.68
CA CYS A 59 -11.54 5.86 11.32
C CYS A 59 -12.32 6.21 12.60
N ASP A 60 -12.69 7.49 12.77
CA ASP A 60 -13.48 7.94 13.93
C ASP A 60 -14.99 8.07 13.63
N VAL A 61 -15.40 7.98 12.35
CA VAL A 61 -16.72 8.43 11.90
C VAL A 61 -17.63 7.27 11.47
N PHE A 62 -17.12 6.35 10.65
CA PHE A 62 -17.91 5.26 10.06
C PHE A 62 -17.33 3.92 10.50
N GLY A 63 -18.03 3.24 11.43
CA GLY A 63 -17.55 1.99 12.03
C GLY A 63 -16.20 2.21 12.73
N PRO A 64 -16.16 2.89 13.89
CA PRO A 64 -14.91 3.39 14.44
C PRO A 64 -13.94 2.26 14.76
N TYR A 65 -12.71 2.41 14.28
CA TYR A 65 -11.60 1.49 14.52
C TYR A 65 -10.30 2.27 14.70
N ASP A 66 -9.36 1.66 15.41
CA ASP A 66 -8.01 2.16 15.63
C ASP A 66 -7.08 0.96 15.79
N VAL A 67 -6.54 0.49 14.67
CA VAL A 67 -5.73 -0.72 14.59
C VAL A 67 -4.28 -0.34 14.34
N THR A 68 -3.38 -0.90 15.13
CA THR A 68 -1.93 -0.68 14.96
C THR A 68 -1.20 -1.99 14.77
N VAL A 69 -0.34 -2.07 13.76
CA VAL A 69 0.44 -3.26 13.43
C VAL A 69 1.92 -2.90 13.29
N PRO A 70 2.85 -3.54 14.03
CA PRO A 70 4.28 -3.29 13.86
C PRO A 70 4.78 -3.85 12.53
N VAL A 71 5.65 -3.09 11.86
CA VAL A 71 6.38 -3.54 10.66
C VAL A 71 7.47 -4.52 11.09
N LYS A 72 7.40 -5.76 10.60
CA LYS A 72 8.36 -6.83 10.95
C LYS A 72 9.43 -7.00 9.88
N GLY A 73 10.27 -5.98 9.72
CA GLY A 73 11.40 -6.03 8.80
C GLY A 73 11.84 -4.65 8.38
N LYS A 74 12.61 -4.59 7.29
CA LYS A 74 13.19 -3.33 6.77
C LYS A 74 12.77 -3.05 5.34
N ARG A 75 12.05 -3.96 4.69
CA ARG A 75 11.72 -3.86 3.27
C ARG A 75 10.34 -3.26 3.06
N TRP A 76 10.14 -2.64 1.92
CA TRP A 76 8.82 -2.15 1.50
C TRP A 76 7.73 -3.24 1.54
N GLY A 77 8.07 -4.49 1.24
CA GLY A 77 7.16 -5.62 1.40
C GLY A 77 6.69 -5.85 2.84
N ASP A 78 7.55 -5.58 3.83
CA ASP A 78 7.19 -5.70 5.25
C ASP A 78 6.21 -4.59 5.66
N VAL A 79 6.35 -3.40 5.07
CA VAL A 79 5.42 -2.27 5.24
C VAL A 79 4.05 -2.64 4.67
N TRP A 80 4.01 -3.19 3.45
CA TRP A 80 2.75 -3.64 2.85
C TRP A 80 2.10 -4.75 3.67
N ALA A 81 2.86 -5.78 4.10
CA ALA A 81 2.30 -6.84 4.94
C ALA A 81 1.70 -6.32 6.25
N ALA A 82 2.32 -5.31 6.87
CA ALA A 82 1.77 -4.67 8.07
C ALA A 82 0.51 -3.84 7.78
N ALA A 83 0.47 -3.12 6.65
CA ALA A 83 -0.69 -2.35 6.21
C ALA A 83 -1.89 -3.24 5.86
N ASP A 84 -1.65 -4.30 5.09
CA ASP A 84 -2.65 -5.31 4.76
C ASP A 84 -3.29 -5.87 6.03
N LYS A 85 -2.44 -6.27 6.99
CA LYS A 85 -2.89 -6.78 8.27
C LYS A 85 -3.71 -5.75 9.06
N ALA A 86 -3.29 -4.48 9.11
CA ALA A 86 -4.01 -3.44 9.83
C ALA A 86 -5.41 -3.19 9.24
N ILE A 87 -5.53 -3.19 7.91
CA ILE A 87 -6.81 -3.05 7.21
C ILE A 87 -7.70 -4.27 7.47
N VAL A 88 -7.18 -5.49 7.33
CA VAL A 88 -7.96 -6.72 7.56
C VAL A 88 -8.43 -6.85 9.01
N GLU A 89 -7.58 -6.52 9.99
CA GLU A 89 -7.95 -6.57 11.42
C GLU A 89 -8.97 -5.48 11.80
N SER A 90 -9.08 -4.40 11.03
CA SER A 90 -10.07 -3.34 11.25
C SER A 90 -11.48 -3.69 10.74
N ASP A 91 -11.61 -4.73 9.93
CA ASP A 91 -12.82 -5.09 9.18
C ASP A 91 -13.26 -4.04 8.13
N ASP A 92 -12.41 -3.04 7.84
CA ASP A 92 -12.61 -2.08 6.74
C ASP A 92 -12.20 -2.67 5.40
N LEU A 93 -13.01 -3.59 4.89
CA LEU A 93 -12.80 -4.22 3.58
C LEU A 93 -13.28 -3.35 2.41
N HIS A 94 -13.71 -2.11 2.68
CA HIS A 94 -14.09 -1.16 1.65
C HIS A 94 -12.89 -0.32 1.21
N HIS A 95 -12.08 0.17 2.14
CA HIS A 95 -10.91 0.99 1.83
C HIS A 95 -9.63 0.15 1.73
N ILE A 96 -9.51 -0.63 0.65
CA ILE A 96 -8.42 -1.59 0.45
C ILE A 96 -7.21 -1.03 -0.31
N TYR A 97 -7.34 0.15 -0.93
CA TYR A 97 -6.26 0.78 -1.68
C TYR A 97 -5.36 1.56 -0.73
N ILE A 98 -4.10 1.18 -0.62
CA ILE A 98 -3.08 1.91 0.15
C ILE A 98 -2.54 3.02 -0.75
N GLU A 99 -2.89 4.26 -0.45
CA GLU A 99 -2.58 5.44 -1.28
C GLU A 99 -1.49 6.32 -0.68
N GLY A 100 -1.14 6.10 0.59
CA GLY A 100 -0.08 6.86 1.24
C GLY A 100 0.02 6.60 2.74
N PHE A 101 0.91 7.37 3.36
CA PHE A 101 1.13 7.35 4.80
C PHE A 101 1.29 8.78 5.33
N GLU A 102 0.56 9.12 6.39
CA GLU A 102 0.89 10.26 7.24
C GLU A 102 1.92 9.83 8.29
N ILE A 103 3.09 10.48 8.28
CA ILE A 103 4.23 10.09 9.12
C ILE A 103 4.25 10.91 10.39
N LYS A 104 4.24 10.25 11.55
CA LYS A 104 4.37 10.87 12.87
C LYS A 104 5.35 10.10 13.75
N GLY A 105 6.62 10.52 13.73
CA GLY A 105 7.68 9.78 14.39
C GLY A 105 7.84 8.40 13.75
N ASN A 106 7.60 7.34 14.52
CA ASN A 106 7.65 5.95 14.04
C ASN A 106 6.27 5.38 13.65
N GLU A 107 5.20 6.18 13.76
CA GLU A 107 3.86 5.78 13.34
C GLU A 107 3.60 6.24 11.91
N LEU A 108 3.14 5.31 11.06
CA LEU A 108 2.68 5.55 9.70
C LEU A 108 1.17 5.34 9.67
N THR A 109 0.40 6.42 9.68
CA THR A 109 -1.06 6.32 9.56
C THR A 109 -1.44 6.16 8.10
N LEU A 110 -2.23 5.13 7.77
CA LEU A 110 -2.64 4.83 6.41
C LEU A 110 -3.53 5.93 5.83
N VAL A 111 -3.26 6.28 4.58
CA VAL A 111 -4.21 6.96 3.69
C VAL A 111 -4.76 5.90 2.75
N THR A 112 -6.08 5.70 2.77
CA THR A 112 -6.74 4.61 2.05
C THR A 112 -7.87 5.07 1.14
N GLY A 113 -8.01 4.42 -0.01
CA GLY A 113 -9.10 4.61 -0.98
C GLY A 113 -9.94 3.34 -1.20
N SER A 114 -11.07 3.50 -1.90
CA SER A 114 -12.08 2.45 -2.20
C SER A 114 -12.29 2.26 -3.70
#